data_AF-A0A959JSZ6-F1
#
_entry.id   AF-A0A959JSZ6-F1
#
_cell.length_a   1.000
_cell.length_b   1.000
_cell.length_c   1.000
_cell.angle_alpha   90.00
_cell.angle_beta   90.00
_cell.angle_gamma   90.00
#
_symmetry.space_group_name_H-M   'P 1'
#
loop_
_entity.id
_entity.type
_entity.pdbx_description
1 polymer ?
#
loop_
_entity_poly.entity_id
_entity_poly.type
_entity_poly.pdbx_seq_one_letter_code
_entity_poly.pdbx_strand_id
1 'polypeptide(L)'
;MIKDKLNFKFNLADYDDEKDSRKRIDTLFKQFNNNLISLGIDYANYMSGTLVNDRLYQIRNSILTRCHAALFHNDLLSDLNVSGRKRAIPPNILHVDGMRLVQRQNFLFDSIIFHLVSSMDYFSCIIKINTVGNISNWKATWTKLKRKLQSDPRFSKEALVLNYIEVDNLLLGKLNEYRADLIHYSKDGSQHSTTLYTGLEMVKIEASVPWNFYRTFKKLLILENSDSLNLNSACFWIIEKVLESLNFLTLELRIYLKDKRVRPGGTEVIRTLDEK
;
A
#
# COMPACT_ATOMS: atom_id res chain seq x y z
N MET A 1 -2.48 14.93 -13.94
CA MET A 1 -3.23 14.03 -13.04
C MET A 1 -2.28 12.94 -12.51
N ILE A 2 -2.61 12.22 -11.44
CA ILE A 2 -1.71 11.19 -10.88
C ILE A 2 -1.28 10.11 -11.90
N LYS A 3 -2.17 9.73 -12.84
CA LYS A 3 -1.87 8.78 -13.93
C LYS A 3 -0.72 9.23 -14.84
N ASP A 4 -0.42 10.52 -14.88
CA ASP A 4 0.68 11.09 -15.66
C ASP A 4 1.99 11.13 -14.85
N LYS A 5 1.90 10.90 -13.53
CA LYS A 5 3.01 10.99 -12.57
C LYS A 5 3.42 9.64 -11.99
N LEU A 6 2.51 8.67 -11.92
CA LEU A 6 2.75 7.32 -11.38
C LEU A 6 2.48 6.26 -12.45
N ASN A 7 3.43 5.34 -12.59
CA ASN A 7 3.27 4.15 -13.41
C ASN A 7 2.72 2.99 -12.58
N PHE A 8 1.44 2.65 -12.79
CA PHE A 8 0.79 1.52 -12.10
C PHE A 8 1.01 0.18 -12.80
N LYS A 9 1.66 0.14 -13.97
CA LYS A 9 1.92 -1.11 -14.68
C LYS A 9 2.97 -1.93 -13.93
N PHE A 10 2.73 -3.23 -13.84
CA PHE A 10 3.67 -4.23 -13.39
C PHE A 10 4.51 -4.71 -14.58
N ASN A 11 5.82 -4.80 -14.37
CA ASN A 11 6.76 -5.47 -15.26
C ASN A 11 7.59 -6.44 -14.40
N LEU A 12 7.64 -7.71 -14.79
CA LEU A 12 8.32 -8.75 -14.00
C LEU A 12 9.79 -8.43 -13.78
N ALA A 13 10.47 -7.89 -14.80
CA ALA A 13 11.89 -7.53 -14.73
C ALA A 13 12.20 -6.52 -13.60
N ASP A 14 11.25 -5.65 -13.26
CA ASP A 14 11.44 -4.64 -12.21
C ASP A 14 11.39 -5.26 -10.80
N TYR A 15 10.78 -6.45 -10.65
CA TYR A 15 10.51 -7.11 -9.36
C TYR A 15 11.12 -8.51 -9.25
N ASP A 16 12.07 -8.85 -10.13
CA ASP A 16 12.78 -10.13 -10.09
C ASP A 16 13.93 -10.11 -9.05
N ASP A 17 14.58 -8.95 -8.87
CA ASP A 17 15.56 -8.75 -7.79
C ASP A 17 14.86 -8.28 -6.50
N GLU A 18 14.75 -9.19 -5.53
CA GLU A 18 14.14 -8.92 -4.22
C GLU A 18 14.88 -7.84 -3.43
N LYS A 19 16.22 -7.78 -3.52
CA LYS A 19 17.02 -6.80 -2.78
C LYS A 19 16.83 -5.41 -3.33
N ASP A 20 16.82 -5.28 -4.66
CA ASP A 20 16.57 -3.98 -5.29
C ASP A 20 15.13 -3.52 -5.02
N SER A 21 14.15 -4.42 -5.18
CA SER A 21 12.75 -4.16 -4.85
C SER A 21 12.59 -3.67 -3.42
N ARG A 22 13.22 -4.34 -2.46
CA ARG A 22 13.21 -3.92 -1.05
C ARG A 22 13.85 -2.54 -0.87
N LYS A 23 15.01 -2.28 -1.47
CA LYS A 23 15.69 -0.99 -1.37
C LYS A 23 14.83 0.17 -1.89
N ARG A 24 14.12 -0.03 -3.00
CA ARG A 24 13.17 0.97 -3.54
C ARG A 24 12.03 1.23 -2.57
N ILE A 25 11.41 0.17 -2.04
CA ILE A 25 10.32 0.26 -1.06
C ILE A 25 10.77 0.98 0.22
N ASP A 26 11.93 0.64 0.78
CA ASP A 26 12.46 1.30 1.97
C ASP A 26 12.72 2.79 1.72
N THR A 27 13.18 3.14 0.52
CA THR A 27 13.38 4.53 0.10
C THR A 27 12.05 5.29 0.04
N LEU A 28 11.03 4.70 -0.62
CA LEU A 28 9.69 5.26 -0.70
C LEU A 28 9.04 5.41 0.68
N PHE A 29 9.22 4.43 1.56
CA PHE A 29 8.70 4.46 2.92
C PHE A 29 9.34 5.58 3.74
N LYS A 30 10.67 5.76 3.66
CA LYS A 30 11.37 6.87 4.31
C LYS A 30 10.87 8.22 3.80
N GLN A 31 10.73 8.37 2.48
CA GLN A 31 10.16 9.58 1.87
C GLN A 31 8.74 9.84 2.37
N PHE A 32 7.90 8.80 2.44
CA PHE A 32 6.53 8.91 2.93
C PHE A 32 6.47 9.33 4.38
N ASN A 33 7.28 8.73 5.24
CA ASN A 33 7.36 9.13 6.64
C ASN A 33 7.78 10.60 6.79
N ASN A 34 8.78 11.04 6.04
CA ASN A 34 9.22 12.44 6.06
C ASN A 34 8.10 13.38 5.57
N ASN A 35 7.40 13.02 4.49
CA ASN A 35 6.28 13.79 3.97
C ASN A 35 5.11 13.86 4.96
N LEU A 36 4.83 12.79 5.71
CA LEU A 36 3.81 12.78 6.76
C LEU A 36 4.21 13.65 7.96
N ILE A 37 5.49 13.71 8.31
CA ILE A 37 5.99 14.63 9.35
C ILE A 37 5.78 16.08 8.87
N SER A 38 6.22 16.40 7.65
CA SER A 38 6.02 17.72 7.05
C SER A 38 4.55 18.11 6.95
N LEU A 39 3.66 17.16 6.63
CA LEU A 39 2.22 17.39 6.64
C LEU A 39 1.70 17.76 8.04
N GLY A 40 2.23 17.15 9.10
CA GLY A 40 1.88 17.52 10.47
C GLY A 40 2.30 18.95 10.82
N ILE A 41 3.47 19.38 10.34
CA ILE A 41 3.95 20.77 10.47
C ILE A 41 3.05 21.72 9.69
N ASP A 42 2.74 21.42 8.43
CA ASP A 42 1.86 22.23 7.59
C ASP A 42 0.47 22.35 8.21
N TYR A 43 -0.06 21.26 8.78
CA TYR A 43 -1.33 21.28 9.52
C TYR A 43 -1.28 22.23 10.72
N ALA A 44 -0.22 22.17 11.53
CA ALA A 44 -0.05 23.07 12.66
C ALA A 44 0.05 24.54 12.22
N ASN A 45 0.80 24.81 11.16
CA ASN A 45 1.03 26.17 10.66
C ASN A 45 -0.18 26.77 9.91
N TYR A 46 -0.93 25.95 9.18
CA TYR A 46 -1.97 26.41 8.26
C TYR A 46 -3.38 26.25 8.82
N MET A 47 -3.61 25.26 9.69
CA MET A 47 -4.95 24.88 10.16
C MET A 47 -5.10 25.04 11.68
N SER A 48 -4.38 24.25 12.48
CA SER A 48 -4.72 24.09 13.91
C SER A 48 -4.07 25.12 14.82
N GLY A 49 -2.87 25.59 14.49
CA GLY A 49 -2.16 26.53 15.34
C GLY A 49 -1.50 25.97 16.58
N THR A 50 -1.48 24.64 16.73
CA THR A 50 -0.91 23.98 17.90
C THR A 50 -0.11 22.76 17.50
N LEU A 51 0.96 22.48 18.24
CA LEU A 51 1.76 21.25 18.11
C LEU A 51 1.33 20.15 19.06
N VAL A 52 0.26 20.40 19.83
CA VAL A 52 -0.25 19.45 20.82
C VAL A 52 -0.68 18.16 20.13
N ASN A 53 -0.61 17.05 20.86
CA ASN A 53 -0.90 15.68 20.44
C ASN A 53 -2.35 15.50 19.96
N ASP A 54 -2.63 16.07 18.80
CA ASP A 54 -3.92 16.10 18.15
C ASP A 54 -4.17 14.77 17.44
N ARG A 55 -5.44 14.52 17.12
CA ARG A 55 -5.93 13.33 16.44
C ARG A 55 -5.12 12.99 15.18
N LEU A 56 -4.60 13.99 14.48
CA LEU A 56 -3.76 13.81 13.30
C LEU A 56 -2.50 12.99 13.59
N TYR A 57 -1.83 13.20 14.73
CA TYR A 57 -0.64 12.43 15.11
C TYR A 57 -0.98 10.96 15.41
N GLN A 58 -2.12 10.71 16.05
CA GLN A 58 -2.60 9.34 16.31
C GLN A 58 -2.90 8.60 15.00
N ILE A 59 -3.54 9.28 14.05
CA ILE A 59 -3.83 8.73 12.73
C ILE A 59 -2.52 8.47 11.97
N ARG A 60 -1.59 9.43 11.96
CA ARG A 60 -0.25 9.28 11.37
C ARG A 60 0.45 8.02 11.89
N ASN A 61 0.50 7.85 13.21
CA ASN A 61 1.14 6.67 13.82
C ASN A 61 0.42 5.37 13.42
N SER A 62 -0.91 5.41 13.29
CA SER A 62 -1.69 4.26 12.81
C SER A 62 -1.36 3.91 11.35
N ILE A 63 -1.19 4.90 10.47
CA ILE A 63 -0.73 4.69 9.08
C ILE A 63 0.64 4.02 9.08
N LEU A 64 1.61 4.61 9.80
CA LEU A 64 2.98 4.09 9.85
C LEU A 64 3.03 2.66 10.40
N THR A 65 2.26 2.37 11.45
CA THR A 65 2.14 1.03 12.02
C THR A 65 1.63 0.03 10.98
N ARG A 66 0.64 0.41 10.16
CA ARG A 66 0.11 -0.46 9.10
C ARG A 66 1.12 -0.68 7.97
N CYS A 67 1.83 0.37 7.54
CA CYS A 67 2.91 0.23 6.57
C CYS A 67 4.03 -0.68 7.09
N HIS A 68 4.48 -0.49 8.34
CA HIS A 68 5.49 -1.36 8.96
C HIS A 68 5.04 -2.81 9.04
N ALA A 69 3.78 -3.07 9.40
CA ALA A 69 3.25 -4.43 9.43
C ALA A 69 3.23 -5.08 8.04
N ALA A 70 2.89 -4.32 6.99
CA ALA A 70 2.96 -4.81 5.61
C ALA A 70 4.41 -5.17 5.21
N LEU A 71 5.39 -4.33 5.53
CA LEU A 71 6.80 -4.59 5.27
C LEU A 71 7.32 -5.81 6.05
N PHE A 72 6.96 -5.91 7.33
CA PHE A 72 7.31 -7.04 8.18
C PHE A 72 6.73 -8.36 7.66
N HIS A 73 5.46 -8.38 7.24
CA HIS A 73 4.87 -9.59 6.65
C HIS A 73 5.45 -9.93 5.28
N ASN A 74 5.91 -8.93 4.52
CA ASN A 74 6.64 -9.14 3.28
C ASN A 74 8.05 -9.71 3.51
N ASP A 75 8.74 -9.31 4.59
CA ASP A 75 9.98 -9.97 5.04
C ASP A 75 9.76 -11.44 5.33
N LEU A 76 8.73 -11.75 6.13
CA LEU A 76 8.37 -13.15 6.44
C LEU A 76 8.03 -13.93 5.17
N LEU A 77 7.32 -13.32 4.24
CA LEU A 77 6.97 -13.95 2.98
C LEU A 77 8.21 -14.23 2.13
N SER A 78 9.14 -13.28 2.05
CA SER A 78 10.40 -13.45 1.30
C SER A 78 11.27 -14.53 1.94
N ASP A 79 11.31 -14.62 3.26
CA ASP A 79 12.00 -15.72 3.97
C ASP A 79 11.37 -17.09 3.72
N LEU A 80 10.05 -17.15 3.45
CA LEU A 80 9.37 -18.37 3.03
C LEU A 80 9.52 -18.63 1.52
N ASN A 81 9.69 -17.58 0.71
CA ASN A 81 9.89 -17.65 -0.73
C ASN A 81 11.36 -17.97 -1.02
N VAL A 82 11.76 -19.18 -0.67
CA VAL A 82 13.15 -19.63 -0.78
C VAL A 82 13.44 -20.03 -2.22
N SER A 83 13.54 -19.05 -3.12
CA SER A 83 14.21 -19.20 -4.40
C SER A 83 15.73 -19.32 -4.16
N GLY A 84 16.19 -20.48 -3.67
CA GLY A 84 17.61 -20.84 -3.69
C GLY A 84 18.31 -21.18 -2.37
N ARG A 85 17.68 -21.10 -1.19
CA ARG A 85 18.27 -21.71 0.03
C ARG A 85 18.00 -23.21 0.04
N LYS A 86 19.05 -23.99 -0.21
CA LYS A 86 19.05 -25.45 -0.18
C LYS A 86 18.60 -25.94 1.20
N ARG A 87 17.45 -26.62 1.28
CA ARG A 87 17.07 -27.44 2.44
C ARG A 87 16.89 -28.87 1.95
N ALA A 88 17.68 -29.79 2.49
CA ALA A 88 17.46 -31.22 2.30
C ALA A 88 16.20 -31.60 3.10
N ILE A 89 15.15 -32.05 2.41
CA ILE A 89 13.91 -32.49 3.04
C ILE A 89 13.51 -33.82 2.40
N PRO A 90 13.22 -34.88 3.19
CA PRO A 90 12.81 -36.17 2.66
C PRO A 90 11.52 -36.11 1.79
N PRO A 91 11.41 -36.91 0.70
CA PRO A 91 10.32 -36.87 -0.29
C PRO A 91 8.91 -36.98 0.28
N ASN A 92 8.73 -37.78 1.33
CA ASN A 92 7.41 -38.05 1.90
C ASN A 92 6.94 -36.96 2.88
N ILE A 93 7.86 -36.12 3.37
CA ILE A 93 7.58 -34.97 4.24
C ILE A 93 7.22 -33.73 3.39
N LEU A 94 7.72 -33.69 2.15
CA LEU A 94 7.59 -32.57 1.22
C LEU A 94 6.16 -32.21 0.79
N HIS A 95 5.24 -33.18 0.65
CA HIS A 95 3.87 -32.87 0.22
C HIS A 95 3.05 -32.15 1.30
N VAL A 96 3.12 -32.63 2.55
CA VAL A 96 2.37 -32.03 3.67
C VAL A 96 2.97 -30.70 4.08
N ASP A 97 4.31 -30.62 4.15
CA ASP A 97 5.00 -29.38 4.49
C ASP A 97 4.94 -28.34 3.36
N GLY A 98 4.91 -28.78 2.09
CA GLY A 98 4.77 -27.88 0.96
C GLY A 98 3.39 -27.23 0.87
N MET A 99 2.31 -27.99 1.06
CA MET A 99 0.97 -27.42 1.13
C MET A 99 0.81 -26.43 2.30
N ARG A 100 1.41 -26.74 3.46
CA ARG A 100 1.44 -25.82 4.61
C ARG A 100 2.25 -24.56 4.31
N LEU A 101 3.36 -24.67 3.57
CA LEU A 101 4.18 -23.53 3.17
C LEU A 101 3.39 -22.60 2.25
N VAL A 102 2.73 -23.14 1.22
CA VAL A 102 1.88 -22.36 0.30
C VAL A 102 0.74 -21.67 1.05
N GLN A 103 0.09 -22.36 1.99
CA GLN A 103 -0.94 -21.76 2.84
C GLN A 103 -0.39 -20.58 3.67
N ARG A 104 0.80 -20.71 4.26
CA ARG A 104 1.45 -19.62 5.00
C ARG A 104 1.76 -18.43 4.11
N GLN A 105 2.27 -18.69 2.89
CA GLN A 105 2.54 -17.63 1.91
C GLN A 105 1.27 -16.86 1.54
N ASN A 106 0.14 -17.56 1.31
CA ASN A 106 -1.14 -16.92 1.05
C ASN A 106 -1.65 -16.11 2.25
N PHE A 107 -1.55 -16.63 3.48
CA PHE A 107 -1.96 -15.87 4.67
C PHE A 107 -1.14 -14.59 4.85
N LEU A 108 0.17 -14.64 4.55
CA LEU A 108 1.01 -13.45 4.56
C LEU A 108 0.59 -12.47 3.47
N PHE A 109 0.29 -12.95 2.25
CA PHE A 109 -0.19 -12.11 1.16
C PHE A 109 -1.47 -11.35 1.52
N ASP A 110 -2.48 -12.06 2.03
CA ASP A 110 -3.75 -11.49 2.46
C ASP A 110 -3.53 -10.47 3.58
N SER A 111 -2.62 -10.77 4.51
CA SER A 111 -2.26 -9.88 5.60
C SER A 111 -1.59 -8.60 5.11
N ILE A 112 -0.66 -8.70 4.15
CA ILE A 112 -0.01 -7.54 3.50
C ILE A 112 -1.09 -6.65 2.88
N ILE A 113 -1.98 -7.22 2.06
CA ILE A 113 -3.06 -6.48 1.40
C ILE A 113 -3.99 -5.83 2.42
N PHE A 114 -4.35 -6.53 3.50
CA PHE A 114 -5.13 -5.97 4.60
C PHE A 114 -4.46 -4.73 5.21
N HIS A 115 -3.17 -4.81 5.52
CA HIS A 115 -2.42 -3.72 6.11
C HIS A 115 -2.29 -2.52 5.17
N LEU A 116 -2.08 -2.76 3.87
CA LEU A 116 -2.02 -1.72 2.85
C LEU A 116 -3.37 -1.00 2.65
N VAL A 117 -4.48 -1.73 2.58
CA VAL A 117 -5.81 -1.09 2.52
C VAL A 117 -6.09 -0.31 3.80
N SER A 118 -5.72 -0.86 4.96
CA SER A 118 -5.92 -0.17 6.23
C SER A 118 -5.10 1.12 6.35
N SER A 119 -3.87 1.18 5.84
CA SER A 119 -3.08 2.41 5.83
C SER A 119 -3.75 3.50 4.98
N MET A 120 -4.34 3.13 3.84
CA MET A 120 -5.13 4.03 2.99
C MET A 120 -6.40 4.53 3.70
N ASP A 121 -7.14 3.67 4.40
CA ASP A 121 -8.31 4.09 5.21
C ASP A 121 -7.92 5.10 6.31
N TYR A 122 -6.80 4.88 6.99
CA TYR A 122 -6.29 5.87 7.94
C TYR A 122 -5.85 7.17 7.24
N PHE A 123 -5.29 7.09 6.04
CA PHE A 123 -4.98 8.29 5.26
C PHE A 123 -6.25 9.06 4.85
N SER A 124 -7.35 8.38 4.50
CA SER A 124 -8.66 9.01 4.29
C SER A 124 -9.12 9.78 5.53
N CYS A 125 -8.84 9.27 6.73
CA CYS A 125 -9.15 10.00 7.95
C CYS A 125 -8.41 11.35 8.03
N ILE A 126 -7.14 11.40 7.61
CA ILE A 126 -6.37 12.65 7.51
C ILE A 126 -7.02 13.59 6.50
N ILE A 127 -7.34 13.13 5.29
CA ILE A 127 -8.02 13.97 4.29
C ILE A 127 -9.35 14.51 4.84
N LYS A 128 -10.14 13.67 5.49
CA LYS A 128 -11.45 14.07 6.04
C LYS A 128 -11.34 15.17 7.08
N ILE A 129 -10.38 15.07 8.01
CA ILE A 129 -10.14 16.12 9.02
C ILE A 129 -9.85 17.46 8.33
N ASN A 130 -9.08 17.43 7.25
CA ASN A 130 -8.56 18.61 6.57
C ASN A 130 -9.51 19.21 5.52
N THR A 131 -10.49 18.46 5.04
CA THR A 131 -11.44 18.91 4.00
C THR A 131 -12.83 19.19 4.58
N VAL A 132 -13.37 18.24 5.36
CA VAL A 132 -14.74 18.29 5.86
C VAL A 132 -14.82 18.95 7.25
N GLY A 133 -13.69 19.12 7.94
CA GLY A 133 -13.60 19.94 9.15
C GLY A 133 -14.27 19.39 10.40
N ASN A 134 -14.54 18.08 10.47
CA ASN A 134 -15.19 17.46 11.64
C ASN A 134 -14.24 16.51 12.38
N ILE A 135 -13.51 17.04 13.37
CA ILE A 135 -12.57 16.29 14.21
C ILE A 135 -13.30 15.30 15.13
N SER A 136 -14.51 15.61 15.61
CA SER A 136 -15.26 14.70 16.50
C SER A 136 -15.74 13.44 15.78
N ASN A 137 -16.06 13.54 14.49
CA ASN A 137 -16.35 12.43 13.60
C ASN A 137 -15.26 12.31 12.52
N TRP A 138 -14.02 12.04 12.92
CA TRP A 138 -12.88 11.96 11.99
C TRP A 138 -12.80 10.65 11.19
N LYS A 139 -13.35 9.55 11.73
CA LYS A 139 -13.23 8.22 11.13
C LYS A 139 -13.92 8.17 9.78
N ALA A 140 -13.23 7.69 8.75
CA ALA A 140 -13.83 7.36 7.46
C ALA A 140 -13.04 6.25 6.80
N THR A 141 -13.76 5.26 6.25
CA THR A 141 -13.17 4.37 5.27
C THR A 141 -13.03 5.10 3.94
N TRP A 142 -12.13 4.62 3.10
CA TRP A 142 -11.82 5.21 1.83
C TRP A 142 -13.05 5.38 0.95
N THR A 143 -13.85 4.32 0.79
CA THR A 143 -15.09 4.33 0.00
C THR A 143 -16.15 5.29 0.56
N LYS A 144 -16.26 5.41 1.89
CA LYS A 144 -17.20 6.37 2.51
C LYS A 144 -16.78 7.80 2.24
N LEU A 145 -15.49 8.10 2.36
CA LEU A 145 -14.99 9.44 2.07
C LEU A 145 -15.07 9.77 0.57
N LYS A 146 -14.70 8.84 -0.31
CA LYS A 146 -14.80 8.99 -1.78
C LYS A 146 -16.19 9.49 -2.18
N ARG A 147 -17.23 8.75 -1.77
CA ARG A 147 -18.62 9.08 -2.10
C ARG A 147 -18.99 10.49 -1.62
N LYS A 148 -18.59 10.82 -0.39
CA LYS A 148 -18.86 12.15 0.20
C LYS A 148 -18.19 13.27 -0.60
N LEU A 149 -16.88 13.16 -0.86
CA LEU A 149 -16.12 14.17 -1.59
C LEU A 149 -16.60 14.33 -3.04
N GLN A 150 -16.99 13.24 -3.68
CA GLN A 150 -17.51 13.26 -5.05
C GLN A 150 -18.90 13.89 -5.14
N SER A 151 -19.77 13.65 -4.15
CA SER A 151 -21.13 14.19 -4.12
C SER A 151 -21.23 15.66 -3.73
N ASP A 152 -20.19 16.21 -3.07
CA ASP A 152 -20.20 17.56 -2.53
C ASP A 152 -19.56 18.55 -3.53
N PRO A 153 -20.32 19.50 -4.11
CA PRO A 153 -19.82 20.44 -5.12
C PRO A 153 -18.65 21.31 -4.65
N ARG A 154 -18.46 21.47 -3.33
CA ARG A 154 -17.36 22.24 -2.75
C ARG A 154 -16.01 21.54 -2.92
N PHE A 155 -16.01 20.22 -3.05
CA PHE A 155 -14.79 19.41 -3.07
C PHE A 155 -14.61 18.65 -4.40
N SER A 156 -15.69 18.37 -5.12
CA SER A 156 -15.67 17.47 -6.29
C SER A 156 -14.75 17.92 -7.43
N LYS A 157 -14.40 19.21 -7.49
CA LYS A 157 -13.49 19.79 -8.50
C LYS A 157 -12.07 20.04 -7.97
N GLU A 158 -11.82 19.82 -6.69
CA GLU A 158 -10.51 20.06 -6.09
C GLU A 158 -9.49 19.03 -6.59
N ALA A 159 -8.27 19.49 -6.92
CA ALA A 159 -7.23 18.63 -7.48
C ALA A 159 -6.91 17.42 -6.59
N LEU A 160 -6.84 17.63 -5.27
CA LEU A 160 -6.68 16.57 -4.27
C LEU A 160 -7.76 15.49 -4.40
N VAL A 161 -9.02 15.88 -4.60
CA VAL A 161 -10.16 14.95 -4.68
C VAL A 161 -10.15 14.17 -5.98
N LEU A 162 -9.86 14.84 -7.10
CA LEU A 162 -9.73 14.17 -8.39
C LEU A 162 -8.60 13.13 -8.37
N ASN A 163 -7.47 13.49 -7.76
CA ASN A 163 -6.33 12.60 -7.56
C ASN A 163 -6.64 11.43 -6.61
N TYR A 164 -7.39 11.67 -5.53
CA TYR A 164 -7.87 10.63 -4.61
C TYR A 164 -8.80 9.64 -5.32
N ILE A 165 -9.73 10.13 -6.15
CA ILE A 165 -10.64 9.28 -6.94
C ILE A 165 -9.84 8.45 -7.95
N GLU A 166 -8.82 9.03 -8.58
CA GLU A 166 -8.00 8.31 -9.55
C GLU A 166 -7.19 7.16 -8.91
N VAL A 167 -6.64 7.38 -7.70
CA VAL A 167 -5.97 6.31 -6.92
C VAL A 167 -6.94 5.17 -6.60
N ASP A 168 -8.20 5.49 -6.29
CA ASP A 168 -9.23 4.48 -6.09
C ASP A 168 -9.46 3.65 -7.36
N ASN A 169 -9.68 4.31 -8.50
CA ASN A 169 -9.98 3.65 -9.76
C ASN A 169 -8.82 2.76 -10.26
N LEU A 170 -7.58 3.21 -10.04
CA LEU A 170 -6.38 2.51 -10.52
C LEU A 170 -5.90 1.41 -9.57
N LEU A 171 -6.08 1.56 -8.26
CA LEU A 171 -5.43 0.68 -7.28
C LEU A 171 -6.37 0.24 -6.15
N LEU A 172 -6.87 1.18 -5.35
CA LEU A 172 -7.50 0.80 -4.08
C LEU A 172 -8.89 0.16 -4.24
N GLY A 173 -9.66 0.58 -5.24
CA GLY A 173 -10.92 -0.06 -5.62
C GLY A 173 -10.69 -1.53 -5.96
N LYS A 174 -9.66 -1.81 -6.77
CA LYS A 174 -9.25 -3.17 -7.14
C LYS A 174 -8.79 -4.01 -5.94
N LEU A 175 -8.00 -3.42 -5.04
CA LEU A 175 -7.59 -4.09 -3.80
C LEU A 175 -8.79 -4.44 -2.91
N ASN A 176 -9.77 -3.54 -2.79
CA ASN A 176 -10.99 -3.80 -2.02
C ASN A 176 -11.88 -4.86 -2.68
N GLU A 177 -12.02 -4.85 -4.01
CA GLU A 177 -12.70 -5.91 -4.77
C GLU A 177 -12.06 -7.27 -4.50
N TYR A 178 -10.73 -7.35 -4.64
CA TYR A 178 -9.99 -8.59 -4.35
C TYR A 178 -10.21 -9.06 -2.91
N ARG A 179 -10.12 -8.17 -1.92
CA ARG A 179 -10.38 -8.53 -0.51
C ARG A 179 -11.80 -9.00 -0.26
N ALA A 180 -12.79 -8.36 -0.90
CA ALA A 180 -14.18 -8.77 -0.78
C ALA A 180 -14.41 -10.17 -1.38
N ASP A 181 -13.79 -10.46 -2.53
CA ASP A 181 -13.85 -11.78 -3.18
C ASP A 181 -13.24 -12.89 -2.31
N LEU A 182 -12.14 -12.61 -1.61
CA LEU A 182 -11.52 -13.54 -0.66
C LEU A 182 -12.42 -13.84 0.56
N ILE A 183 -13.06 -12.81 1.12
CA ILE A 183 -13.89 -12.96 2.33
C ILE A 183 -15.21 -13.68 2.02
N HIS A 184 -15.81 -13.41 0.86
CA HIS A 184 -17.19 -13.79 0.58
C HIS A 184 -17.36 -14.96 -0.40
N TYR A 185 -16.44 -15.16 -1.34
CA TYR A 185 -16.75 -15.96 -2.53
C TYR A 185 -15.73 -17.04 -2.89
N SER A 186 -14.46 -16.95 -2.45
CA SER A 186 -13.43 -17.86 -2.93
C SER A 186 -12.73 -18.67 -1.84
N LYS A 187 -12.81 -20.01 -1.95
CA LYS A 187 -11.69 -20.89 -1.58
C LYS A 187 -10.68 -20.87 -2.72
N ASP A 188 -10.13 -19.71 -3.07
CA ASP A 188 -9.10 -19.64 -4.09
C ASP A 188 -7.81 -20.19 -3.47
N GLY A 189 -7.57 -21.49 -3.68
CA GLY A 189 -6.25 -22.05 -3.50
C GLY A 189 -5.33 -21.39 -4.53
N SER A 190 -4.19 -20.86 -4.10
CA SER A 190 -3.16 -20.46 -5.05
C SER A 190 -2.75 -21.66 -5.91
N GLN A 191 -2.61 -21.42 -7.21
CA GLN A 191 -1.86 -22.35 -8.05
C GLN A 191 -0.43 -22.33 -7.53
N HIS A 192 0.13 -23.51 -7.27
CA HIS A 192 1.50 -23.65 -6.79
C HIS A 192 2.26 -24.52 -7.78
N SER A 193 3.47 -24.08 -8.14
CA SER A 193 4.43 -24.91 -8.84
C SER A 193 5.39 -25.47 -7.80
N THR A 194 5.52 -26.79 -7.80
CA THR A 194 6.56 -27.47 -7.02
C THR A 194 7.55 -28.05 -8.02
N THR A 195 8.75 -27.50 -8.06
CA THR A 195 9.83 -28.07 -8.88
C THR A 195 10.69 -28.94 -7.97
N LEU A 196 10.59 -30.26 -8.17
CA LEU A 196 11.39 -31.30 -7.53
C LEU A 196 12.56 -31.66 -8.44
N TYR A 197 13.80 -31.50 -7.97
CA TYR A 197 14.98 -32.03 -8.65
C TYR A 197 15.41 -33.33 -7.96
N THR A 198 15.24 -34.47 -8.64
CA THR A 198 15.65 -35.79 -8.13
C THR A 198 17.08 -36.13 -8.56
N GLY A 199 17.97 -36.30 -7.59
CA GLY A 199 19.35 -36.75 -7.78
C GLY A 199 20.17 -36.57 -6.50
N LEU A 200 20.06 -35.39 -5.89
CA LEU A 200 20.45 -35.01 -4.52
C LEU A 200 19.48 -33.87 -4.11
N GLU A 201 18.58 -34.18 -3.18
CA GLU A 201 17.26 -33.56 -2.96
C GLU A 201 17.24 -32.02 -2.86
N MET A 202 16.67 -31.36 -3.87
CA MET A 202 16.34 -29.94 -3.85
C MET A 202 14.89 -29.75 -4.27
N VAL A 203 14.11 -29.03 -3.45
CA VAL A 203 12.73 -28.66 -3.79
C VAL A 203 12.58 -27.16 -3.74
N LYS A 204 12.11 -26.60 -4.85
CA LYS A 204 11.67 -25.21 -4.95
C LYS A 204 10.14 -25.21 -4.90
N ILE A 205 9.57 -24.55 -3.91
CA ILE A 205 8.12 -24.35 -3.79
C ILE A 205 7.85 -22.88 -4.04
N GLU A 206 7.19 -22.59 -5.14
CA GLU A 206 6.76 -21.23 -5.49
C GLU A 206 5.24 -21.18 -5.50
N ALA A 207 4.69 -20.29 -4.67
CA ALA A 207 3.29 -19.92 -4.77
C ALA A 207 3.13 -18.87 -5.87
N SER A 208 2.27 -19.17 -6.85
CA SER A 208 1.79 -18.16 -7.78
C SER A 208 0.73 -17.30 -7.11
N VAL A 209 0.50 -16.10 -7.63
CA VAL A 209 -0.61 -15.27 -7.18
C VAL A 209 -1.96 -16.01 -7.36
N PRO A 210 -2.93 -15.82 -6.45
CA PRO A 210 -4.28 -16.34 -6.64
C PRO A 210 -4.90 -15.84 -7.95
N TRP A 211 -5.71 -16.69 -8.61
CA TRP A 211 -6.34 -16.36 -9.89
C TRP A 211 -7.22 -15.10 -9.80
N ASN A 212 -7.97 -14.94 -8.70
CA ASN A 212 -8.76 -13.73 -8.49
C ASN A 212 -7.90 -12.46 -8.43
N PHE A 213 -6.70 -12.52 -7.85
CA PHE A 213 -5.77 -11.39 -7.89
C PHE A 213 -5.37 -11.05 -9.33
N TYR A 214 -4.94 -12.07 -10.08
CA TYR A 214 -4.58 -11.90 -11.49
C TYR A 214 -5.71 -11.27 -12.30
N ARG A 215 -6.94 -11.76 -12.15
CA ARG A 215 -8.12 -11.25 -12.86
C ARG A 215 -8.38 -9.78 -12.55
N THR A 216 -8.34 -9.39 -11.28
CA THR A 216 -8.60 -8.02 -10.83
C THR A 216 -7.56 -7.03 -11.36
N PHE A 217 -6.30 -7.46 -11.45
CA PHE A 217 -5.17 -6.65 -11.88
C PHE A 217 -4.73 -6.87 -13.33
N LYS A 218 -5.41 -7.72 -14.11
CA LYS A 218 -5.00 -8.15 -15.46
C LYS A 218 -4.57 -7.00 -16.39
N LYS A 219 -5.26 -5.86 -16.36
CA LYS A 219 -4.92 -4.68 -17.20
C LYS A 219 -3.63 -3.96 -16.78
N LEU A 220 -3.17 -4.19 -15.57
CA LEU A 220 -1.97 -3.60 -15.00
C LEU A 220 -0.78 -4.57 -15.04
N LEU A 221 -1.02 -5.86 -15.30
CA LEU A 221 0.03 -6.88 -15.41
C LEU A 221 0.52 -6.98 -16.86
N ILE A 222 1.76 -6.56 -17.11
CA ILE A 222 2.46 -6.89 -18.36
C ILE A 222 3.29 -8.14 -18.08
N LEU A 223 2.78 -9.30 -18.52
CA LEU A 223 3.49 -10.56 -18.45
C LEU A 223 3.89 -10.95 -19.88
N GLU A 224 5.17 -11.25 -20.09
CA GLU A 224 5.65 -11.86 -21.33
C GLU A 224 5.51 -13.39 -21.17
N ASN A 225 4.93 -14.07 -22.16
CA ASN A 225 4.72 -15.53 -22.18
C ASN A 225 3.92 -16.10 -20.98
N SER A 226 3.78 -17.44 -20.94
CA SER A 226 3.02 -18.23 -19.96
C SER A 226 3.58 -18.20 -18.53
N ASP A 227 4.34 -17.17 -18.17
CA ASP A 227 5.01 -17.06 -16.88
C ASP A 227 3.98 -16.80 -15.78
N SER A 228 3.94 -17.70 -14.79
CA SER A 228 3.13 -17.51 -13.60
C SER A 228 3.71 -16.39 -12.75
N LEU A 229 2.93 -15.34 -12.50
CA LEU A 229 3.32 -14.27 -11.59
C LEU A 229 3.54 -14.85 -10.19
N ASN A 230 4.79 -14.81 -9.72
CA ASN A 230 5.12 -15.25 -8.37
C ASN A 230 4.50 -14.30 -7.33
N LEU A 231 4.19 -14.84 -6.16
CA LEU A 231 3.48 -14.09 -5.12
C LEU A 231 4.34 -12.98 -4.48
N ASN A 232 5.67 -13.12 -4.43
CA ASN A 232 6.54 -12.12 -3.79
C ASN A 232 6.75 -10.86 -4.66
N SER A 233 7.00 -11.01 -5.96
CA SER A 233 7.07 -9.92 -6.93
C SER A 233 5.76 -9.14 -6.97
N ALA A 234 4.61 -9.82 -6.89
CA ALA A 234 3.32 -9.16 -6.76
C ALA A 234 3.19 -8.36 -5.45
N CYS A 235 3.73 -8.87 -4.33
CA CYS A 235 3.79 -8.13 -3.07
C CYS A 235 4.65 -6.88 -3.15
N PHE A 236 5.86 -6.99 -3.72
CA PHE A 236 6.73 -5.84 -3.87
C PHE A 236 6.06 -4.74 -4.69
N TRP A 237 5.47 -5.12 -5.82
CA TRP A 237 4.73 -4.19 -6.67
C TRP A 237 3.57 -3.50 -5.92
N ILE A 238 2.70 -4.26 -5.25
CA ILE A 238 1.53 -3.66 -4.59
C ILE A 238 1.93 -2.75 -3.42
N ILE A 239 2.97 -3.12 -2.66
CA ILE A 239 3.52 -2.29 -1.58
C ILE A 239 4.09 -0.99 -2.18
N GLU A 240 4.89 -1.09 -3.23
CA GLU A 240 5.48 0.05 -3.93
C GLU A 240 4.40 1.01 -4.42
N LYS A 241 3.36 0.52 -5.10
CA LYS A 241 2.28 1.36 -5.65
C LYS A 241 1.40 2.01 -4.59
N VAL A 242 1.19 1.34 -3.45
CA VAL A 242 0.51 1.96 -2.31
C VAL A 242 1.36 3.07 -1.69
N LEU A 243 2.67 2.84 -1.49
CA LEU A 243 3.57 3.87 -0.95
C LEU A 243 3.75 5.07 -1.89
N GLU A 244 3.85 4.84 -3.20
CA GLU A 244 3.86 5.90 -4.23
C GLU A 244 2.56 6.73 -4.16
N SER A 245 1.41 6.06 -4.09
CA SER A 245 0.11 6.72 -4.00
C SER A 245 -0.02 7.55 -2.71
N LEU A 246 0.40 6.99 -1.57
CA LEU A 246 0.40 7.67 -0.28
C LEU A 246 1.32 8.89 -0.27
N ASN A 247 2.54 8.76 -0.82
CA ASN A 247 3.47 9.86 -1.00
C ASN A 247 2.85 10.99 -1.82
N PHE A 248 2.32 10.63 -2.99
CA PHE A 248 1.72 11.58 -3.91
C PHE A 248 0.55 12.32 -3.26
N LEU A 249 -0.40 11.60 -2.65
CA LEU A 249 -1.54 12.22 -2.00
C LEU A 249 -1.15 13.05 -0.78
N THR A 250 -0.06 12.70 -0.08
CA THR A 250 0.48 13.53 1.00
C THR A 250 0.95 14.87 0.47
N LEU A 251 1.69 14.89 -0.65
CA LEU A 251 2.14 16.13 -1.28
C LEU A 251 0.96 16.97 -1.77
N GLU A 252 -0.02 16.36 -2.43
CA GLU A 252 -1.25 17.06 -2.87
C GLU A 252 -2.03 17.64 -1.69
N LEU A 253 -2.10 16.92 -0.57
CA LEU A 253 -2.76 17.41 0.64
C LEU A 253 -1.99 18.61 1.24
N ARG A 254 -0.65 18.59 1.24
CA ARG A 254 0.15 19.74 1.69
C ARG A 254 -0.13 20.99 0.85
N ILE A 255 -0.20 20.84 -0.47
CA ILE A 255 -0.58 21.93 -1.40
C ILE A 255 -1.98 22.44 -1.06
N TYR A 256 -2.94 21.52 -0.86
CA TYR A 256 -4.31 21.87 -0.48
C TYR A 256 -4.38 22.64 0.84
N LEU A 257 -3.63 22.24 1.87
CA LEU A 257 -3.59 22.94 3.16
C LEU A 257 -3.06 24.36 3.05
N LYS A 258 -2.07 24.57 2.16
CA LYS A 258 -1.53 25.91 1.90
C LYS A 258 -2.54 26.81 1.21
N ASP A 259 -3.30 26.28 0.25
CA ASP A 259 -4.35 27.02 -0.47
C ASP A 259 -5.55 27.32 0.43
N LYS A 260 -6.00 26.34 1.21
CA LYS A 260 -7.16 26.45 2.13
C LYS A 260 -6.77 26.88 3.54
N ARG A 261 -5.63 27.54 3.67
CA ARG A 261 -5.07 27.98 4.94
C ARG A 261 -6.10 28.78 5.74
N VAL A 262 -6.31 28.40 7.00
CA VAL A 262 -7.23 29.06 7.94
C VAL A 262 -6.50 30.13 8.76
N ARG A 263 -5.22 29.90 9.06
CA ARG A 263 -4.40 30.83 9.86
C ARG A 263 -3.73 31.90 9.00
N PRO A 264 -3.72 33.18 9.41
CA PRO A 264 -3.00 34.22 8.67
C PRO A 264 -1.50 33.91 8.52
N GLY A 265 -0.89 34.34 7.40
CA GLY A 265 0.56 34.28 7.24
C GLY A 265 1.30 35.09 8.32
N GLY A 266 2.47 34.63 8.74
CA GLY A 266 3.24 35.21 9.85
C GLY A 266 2.86 34.68 11.24
N THR A 267 1.82 33.84 11.32
CA THR A 267 1.36 33.19 12.56
C THR A 267 1.80 31.72 12.68
N GLU A 268 2.80 31.32 11.90
CA GLU A 268 3.38 29.97 11.92
C GLU A 268 3.91 29.63 13.33
N VAL A 269 3.52 28.45 13.82
CA VAL A 269 3.95 27.93 15.13
C VAL A 269 5.35 27.35 15.02
N ILE A 270 5.69 26.80 13.85
CA ILE A 270 7.04 26.36 13.49
C ILE A 270 7.50 27.23 12.33
N ARG A 271 8.55 28.01 12.55
CA ARG A 271 9.25 28.74 11.48
C ARG A 271 10.37 27.85 10.94
N THR A 272 10.33 27.55 9.65
CA THR A 272 11.46 26.91 8.97
C THR A 272 12.58 27.93 8.78
N LEU A 273 13.84 27.48 8.88
CA LEU A 273 15.04 28.33 8.93
C LEU A 273 15.21 29.24 7.69
N ASP A 274 14.54 28.94 6.59
CA ASP A 274 14.65 29.66 5.31
C ASP A 274 13.76 30.92 5.22
N GLU A 275 13.01 31.28 6.28
CA GLU A 275 12.14 32.47 6.31
C GLU A 275 12.71 33.61 7.18
N LYS A 276 14.04 33.77 7.22
CA LYS A 276 14.70 34.96 7.79
C LYS A 276 15.25 35.88 6.71
#